data_AF-A0A109KFP9-F1
#
_entry.id   AF-A0A109KFP9-F1
#
_cell.length_a   1.000
_cell.length_b   1.000
_cell.length_c   1.000
_cell.angle_alpha   90.00
_cell.angle_beta   90.00
_cell.angle_gamma   90.00
#
_symmetry.space_group_name_H-M   'P 1'
#
loop_
_entity.id
_entity.type
_entity.pdbx_description
1 polymer ?
#
loop_
_entity_poly.entity_id
_entity_poly.type
_entity_poly.pdbx_seq_one_letter_code
_entity_poly.pdbx_strand_id
1 'polypeptide(L)'
;MDLRLSTSALRVFLLNPQWLGVPGRNLELNLKSFYLLSRYSQWFHGQSQAEEALLGYFIAANPGKTALKNKTLRAAVSDQAASVLARLLGWRQDDVHELFQLLAQKRACSMADIDWILRSQATCAASGLAAADLLRATALHGDSTGVAWQAVGNAVMAARR
;
A
#
# COMPACT_ATOMS: atom_id res chain seq x y z
N MET A 1 10.65 -20.96 -11.10
CA MET A 1 9.95 -19.98 -10.24
C MET A 1 8.52 -20.42 -10.12
N ASP A 2 8.15 -21.06 -9.00
CA ASP A 2 6.74 -21.33 -8.71
C ASP A 2 6.16 -20.18 -7.91
N LEU A 3 5.08 -19.56 -8.40
CA LEU A 3 4.42 -18.45 -7.74
C LEU A 3 3.80 -18.83 -6.39
N ARG A 4 3.67 -20.13 -6.04
CA ARG A 4 3.07 -20.63 -4.79
C ARG A 4 1.78 -19.91 -4.40
N LEU A 5 0.95 -19.59 -5.40
CA LEU A 5 -0.29 -18.86 -5.23
C LEU A 5 -1.41 -19.84 -4.91
N SER A 6 -2.27 -19.53 -3.96
CA SER A 6 -3.44 -20.37 -3.70
C SER A 6 -4.48 -20.21 -4.81
N THR A 7 -5.31 -21.23 -4.99
CA THR A 7 -6.45 -21.17 -5.92
C THR A 7 -7.43 -20.06 -5.53
N SER A 8 -7.59 -19.79 -4.23
CA SER A 8 -8.49 -18.76 -3.71
C SER A 8 -8.03 -17.36 -4.13
N ALA A 9 -6.75 -17.03 -3.92
CA ALA A 9 -6.19 -15.75 -4.33
C ALA A 9 -6.25 -15.56 -5.84
N LEU A 10 -5.91 -16.60 -6.62
CA LEU A 10 -5.98 -16.53 -8.08
C LEU A 10 -7.41 -16.23 -8.54
N ARG A 11 -8.39 -16.92 -7.96
CA ARG A 11 -9.81 -16.70 -8.28
C ARG A 11 -10.25 -15.29 -7.96
N VAL A 12 -9.84 -14.72 -6.82
CA VAL A 12 -10.17 -13.34 -6.45
C VAL A 12 -9.64 -12.34 -7.48
N PHE A 13 -8.38 -12.47 -7.91
CA PHE A 13 -7.79 -11.56 -8.90
C PHE A 13 -8.31 -11.79 -10.32
N LEU A 14 -8.73 -13.01 -10.67
CA LEU A 14 -9.42 -13.28 -11.94
C LEU A 14 -10.81 -12.65 -11.98
N LEU A 15 -11.56 -12.70 -10.87
CA LEU A 15 -12.89 -12.09 -10.76
C LEU A 15 -12.82 -10.57 -10.62
N ASN A 16 -11.74 -10.04 -10.04
CA ASN A 16 -11.51 -8.62 -9.82
C ASN A 16 -10.10 -8.19 -10.28
N PRO A 17 -9.84 -8.11 -11.60
CA PRO A 17 -8.51 -7.75 -12.11
C PRO A 17 -8.01 -6.39 -11.63
N GLN A 18 -8.92 -5.44 -11.37
CA GLN A 18 -8.59 -4.14 -10.80
C GLN A 18 -7.96 -4.23 -9.40
N TRP A 19 -8.25 -5.28 -8.62
CA TRP A 19 -7.64 -5.49 -7.30
C TRP A 19 -6.20 -5.95 -7.41
N LEU A 20 -5.77 -6.46 -8.57
CA LEU A 20 -4.34 -6.67 -8.81
C LEU A 20 -3.64 -5.36 -9.13
N GLY A 21 -4.32 -4.39 -9.76
CA GLY A 21 -3.73 -3.14 -10.26
C GLY A 21 -3.50 -3.14 -11.78
N VAL A 22 -4.22 -4.01 -12.48
CA VAL A 22 -4.25 -4.08 -13.95
C VAL A 22 -5.49 -3.34 -14.44
N PRO A 23 -5.35 -2.36 -15.36
CA PRO A 23 -6.51 -1.70 -15.94
C PRO A 23 -7.23 -2.66 -16.89
N GLY A 24 -8.54 -2.84 -16.73
CA GLY A 24 -9.34 -3.68 -17.62
C GLY A 24 -10.37 -4.54 -16.89
N ARG A 25 -11.29 -5.14 -17.66
CA ARG A 25 -12.30 -6.08 -17.13
C ARG A 25 -11.79 -7.52 -17.05
N ASN A 26 -10.77 -7.86 -17.82
CA ASN A 26 -10.18 -9.20 -17.88
C ASN A 26 -8.73 -9.12 -17.41
N LEU A 27 -8.27 -10.17 -16.72
CA LEU A 27 -6.87 -10.28 -16.33
C LEU A 27 -6.03 -10.66 -17.54
N GLU A 28 -5.28 -9.71 -18.08
CA GLU A 28 -4.27 -9.98 -19.09
C GLU A 28 -2.97 -10.48 -18.43
N LEU A 29 -2.53 -11.67 -18.81
CA LEU A 29 -1.29 -12.26 -18.32
C LEU A 29 -0.08 -11.64 -19.02
N ASN A 30 0.41 -10.54 -18.46
CA ASN A 30 1.64 -9.86 -18.86
C ASN A 30 2.64 -9.79 -17.69
N LEU A 31 3.86 -9.32 -17.96
CA LEU A 31 4.91 -9.21 -16.93
C LEU A 31 4.47 -8.42 -15.69
N LYS A 32 3.64 -7.38 -15.85
CA LYS A 32 3.10 -6.60 -14.73
C LYS A 32 2.19 -7.45 -13.85
N SER A 33 1.26 -8.19 -14.44
CA SER A 33 0.36 -9.09 -13.71
C SER A 33 1.12 -10.20 -12.98
N PHE A 34 2.10 -10.84 -13.63
CA PHE A 34 2.94 -11.87 -13.02
C PHE A 34 3.78 -11.31 -11.88
N TYR A 35 4.35 -10.11 -12.06
CA TYR A 35 5.07 -9.41 -11.01
C TYR A 35 4.16 -9.18 -9.79
N LEU A 36 2.96 -8.61 -9.97
CA LEU A 36 2.05 -8.30 -8.87
C LEU A 36 1.53 -9.55 -8.15
N LEU A 37 1.25 -10.63 -8.88
CA LEU A 37 0.89 -11.93 -8.31
C LEU A 37 2.06 -12.51 -7.48
N SER A 38 3.29 -12.37 -7.98
CA SER A 38 4.49 -12.78 -7.24
C SER A 38 4.67 -11.95 -5.97
N ARG A 39 4.43 -10.65 -6.03
CA ARG A 39 4.47 -9.75 -4.86
C ARG A 39 3.41 -10.09 -3.83
N TYR A 40 2.19 -10.41 -4.25
CA TYR A 40 1.15 -10.91 -3.35
C TYR A 40 1.62 -12.20 -2.64
N SER A 41 2.14 -13.16 -3.40
CA SER A 41 2.63 -14.42 -2.85
C SER A 41 3.76 -14.20 -1.83
N GLN A 42 4.74 -13.37 -2.18
CA GLN A 42 5.83 -13.01 -1.28
C GLN A 42 5.34 -12.33 -0.01
N TRP A 43 4.35 -11.43 -0.11
CA TRP A 43 3.75 -10.80 1.05
C TRP A 43 3.05 -11.83 1.93
N PHE A 44 2.20 -12.69 1.35
CA PHE A 44 1.49 -13.73 2.09
C PHE A 44 2.44 -14.70 2.81
N HIS A 45 3.45 -15.23 2.12
CA HIS A 45 4.42 -16.17 2.70
C HIS A 45 5.42 -15.49 3.65
N GLY A 46 5.56 -14.16 3.58
CA GLY A 46 6.47 -13.38 4.43
C GLY A 46 5.89 -12.95 5.77
N GLN A 47 4.62 -13.26 6.04
CA GLN A 47 3.91 -12.85 7.25
C GLN A 47 3.12 -14.00 7.87
N SER A 48 2.73 -13.86 9.13
CA SER A 48 2.13 -14.94 9.93
C SER A 48 0.60 -14.98 9.90
N GLN A 49 -0.06 -14.04 9.21
CA GLN A 49 -1.52 -14.02 9.13
C GLN A 49 -2.03 -15.01 8.10
N ALA A 50 -3.25 -15.50 8.32
CA ALA A 50 -3.95 -16.35 7.38
C ALA A 50 -4.23 -15.62 6.06
N GLU A 51 -4.33 -16.36 4.95
CA GLU A 51 -4.56 -15.77 3.63
C GLU A 51 -5.90 -15.03 3.56
N GLU A 52 -6.89 -15.53 4.31
CA GLU A 52 -8.20 -14.94 4.47
C GLU A 52 -8.14 -13.52 5.03
N ALA A 53 -7.15 -13.19 5.87
CA ALA A 53 -6.98 -11.84 6.38
C ALA A 53 -6.51 -10.87 5.27
N LEU A 54 -5.65 -11.34 4.37
CA LEU A 54 -5.14 -10.56 3.23
C LEU A 54 -6.23 -10.37 2.18
N LEU A 55 -6.94 -11.44 1.83
CA LEU A 55 -8.09 -11.35 0.92
C LEU A 55 -9.23 -10.52 1.52
N GLY A 56 -9.46 -10.63 2.82
CA GLY A 56 -10.41 -9.84 3.58
C GLY A 56 -10.11 -8.33 3.53
N TYR A 57 -8.82 -7.96 3.53
CA TYR A 57 -8.41 -6.57 3.33
C TYR A 57 -8.90 -6.02 1.98
N PHE A 58 -8.69 -6.75 0.87
CA PHE A 58 -9.13 -6.30 -0.44
C PHE A 58 -10.64 -6.07 -0.50
N ILE A 59 -11.43 -6.92 0.15
CA ILE A 59 -12.88 -6.76 0.26
C ILE A 59 -13.24 -5.49 1.04
N ALA A 60 -12.59 -5.25 2.18
CA ALA A 60 -12.81 -4.06 3.00
C ALA A 60 -12.39 -2.75 2.31
N ALA A 61 -11.28 -2.78 1.56
CA ALA A 61 -10.76 -1.63 0.81
C ALA A 61 -11.59 -1.32 -0.45
N ASN A 62 -12.32 -2.30 -0.99
CA ASN A 62 -13.14 -2.15 -2.19
C ASN A 62 -14.64 -2.35 -1.91
N PRO A 63 -15.27 -1.53 -1.04
CA PRO A 63 -16.66 -1.71 -0.72
C PRO A 63 -17.57 -1.25 -1.88
N GLY A 64 -18.82 -1.70 -1.86
CA GLY A 64 -19.81 -1.33 -2.86
C GLY A 64 -20.09 0.18 -2.90
N LYS A 65 -20.64 0.66 -4.04
CA LYS A 65 -20.89 2.09 -4.31
C LYS A 65 -21.71 2.79 -3.21
N THR A 66 -22.57 2.05 -2.50
CA THR A 66 -23.40 2.57 -1.40
C THR A 66 -22.57 3.05 -0.21
N ALA A 67 -21.48 2.37 0.11
CA ALA A 67 -20.55 2.73 1.18
C ALA A 67 -19.63 3.91 0.80
N LEU A 68 -19.64 4.35 -0.47
CA LEU A 68 -18.79 5.42 -0.99
C LEU A 68 -19.60 6.65 -1.43
N LYS A 69 -20.88 6.74 -1.03
CA LYS A 69 -21.82 7.77 -1.50
C LYS A 69 -21.40 9.19 -1.14
N ASN A 70 -20.88 9.41 0.07
CA ASN A 70 -20.48 10.74 0.54
C ASN A 70 -19.02 10.77 1.01
N LYS A 71 -18.48 11.98 1.20
CA LYS A 71 -17.08 12.20 1.61
C LYS A 71 -16.78 11.57 2.98
N THR A 72 -17.70 11.68 3.93
CA THR A 72 -17.55 11.15 5.30
C THR A 72 -17.41 9.63 5.32
N LEU A 73 -18.27 8.91 4.58
CA LEU A 73 -18.23 7.46 4.47
C LEU A 73 -16.95 7.01 3.75
N ARG A 74 -16.49 7.72 2.72
CA ARG A 74 -15.20 7.42 2.08
C ARG A 74 -14.03 7.58 3.04
N ALA A 75 -14.06 8.61 3.89
CA ALA A 75 -13.04 8.83 4.91
C ALA A 75 -13.07 7.71 5.96
N ALA A 76 -14.25 7.30 6.43
CA ALA A 76 -14.40 6.17 7.36
C ALA A 76 -13.89 4.85 6.77
N VAL A 77 -14.17 4.57 5.49
CA VAL A 77 -13.63 3.40 4.78
C VAL A 77 -12.11 3.48 4.66
N SER A 78 -11.57 4.66 4.34
CA SER A 78 -10.12 4.88 4.26
C SER A 78 -9.44 4.66 5.62
N ASP A 79 -10.00 5.19 6.70
CA ASP A 79 -9.49 5.00 8.07
C ASP A 79 -9.54 3.54 8.53
N GLN A 80 -10.66 2.86 8.29
CA GLN A 80 -10.78 1.43 8.56
C GLN A 80 -9.76 0.62 7.74
N ALA A 81 -9.58 0.95 6.46
CA ALA A 81 -8.58 0.29 5.61
C ALA A 81 -7.15 0.55 6.10
N ALA A 82 -6.84 1.77 6.54
CA ALA A 82 -5.52 2.10 7.08
C ALA A 82 -5.25 1.31 8.37
N SER A 83 -6.23 1.22 9.27
CA SER A 83 -6.12 0.45 10.51
C SER A 83 -5.90 -1.04 10.25
N VAL A 84 -6.68 -1.65 9.34
CA VAL A 84 -6.53 -3.06 8.98
C VAL A 84 -5.17 -3.31 8.32
N LEU A 85 -4.77 -2.48 7.37
CA LEU A 85 -3.49 -2.65 6.68
C LEU A 85 -2.31 -2.48 7.65
N ALA A 86 -2.33 -1.46 8.50
CA ALA A 86 -1.30 -1.24 9.51
C ALA A 86 -1.12 -2.47 10.41
N ARG A 87 -2.22 -3.11 10.82
CA ARG A 87 -2.18 -4.35 11.59
C ARG A 87 -1.57 -5.52 10.82
N LEU A 88 -1.94 -5.70 9.54
CA LEU A 88 -1.37 -6.74 8.68
C LEU A 88 0.13 -6.54 8.46
N LEU A 89 0.57 -5.28 8.36
CA LEU A 89 1.97 -4.92 8.13
C LEU A 89 2.81 -4.86 9.42
N GLY A 90 2.19 -4.92 10.60
CA GLY A 90 2.85 -4.63 11.87
C GLY A 90 3.44 -3.22 11.91
N TRP A 91 2.78 -2.25 11.28
CA TRP A 91 3.28 -0.88 11.10
C TRP A 91 2.37 0.16 11.75
N ARG A 92 2.83 1.42 11.85
CA ARG A 92 2.05 2.49 12.47
C ARG A 92 0.92 2.92 11.52
N GLN A 93 -0.29 3.06 12.07
CA GLN A 93 -1.46 3.49 11.29
C GLN A 93 -1.26 4.88 10.69
N ASP A 94 -0.62 5.80 11.40
CA ASP A 94 -0.35 7.16 10.93
C ASP A 94 0.55 7.17 9.68
N ASP A 95 1.59 6.33 9.64
CA ASP A 95 2.45 6.20 8.47
C ASP A 95 1.68 5.67 7.25
N VAL A 96 0.79 4.69 7.46
CA VAL A 96 -0.08 4.17 6.40
C VAL A 96 -1.03 5.25 5.89
N HIS A 97 -1.58 6.06 6.80
CA HIS A 97 -2.48 7.18 6.46
C HIS A 97 -1.79 8.24 5.60
N GLU A 98 -0.55 8.60 5.94
CA GLU A 98 0.25 9.52 5.14
C GLU A 98 0.44 9.01 3.70
N LEU A 99 0.79 7.73 3.55
CA LEU A 99 0.93 7.12 2.23
C LEU A 99 -0.41 7.04 1.49
N PHE A 100 -1.51 6.74 2.18
CA PHE A 100 -2.84 6.73 1.59
C PHE A 100 -3.21 8.08 0.98
N GLN A 101 -2.73 9.21 1.52
CA GLN A 101 -3.01 10.52 0.93
C GLN A 101 -2.47 10.67 -0.50
N LEU A 102 -1.51 9.85 -0.92
CA LEU A 102 -0.95 9.89 -2.28
C LEU A 102 -1.71 9.00 -3.27
N LEU A 103 -2.59 8.14 -2.78
CA LEU A 103 -3.38 7.23 -3.61
C LEU A 103 -4.65 7.89 -4.13
N ALA A 104 -5.08 7.54 -5.34
CA ALA A 104 -6.23 8.14 -6.00
C ALA A 104 -7.53 7.99 -5.18
N GLN A 105 -7.75 6.84 -4.54
CA GLN A 105 -8.93 6.56 -3.71
C GLN A 105 -8.69 6.84 -2.22
N LYS A 106 -7.54 7.44 -1.88
CA LYS A 106 -7.09 7.69 -0.50
C LYS A 106 -7.01 6.41 0.34
N ARG A 107 -6.79 5.27 -0.31
CA ARG A 107 -6.62 3.94 0.28
C ARG A 107 -6.04 3.00 -0.76
N ALA A 108 -5.35 1.95 -0.30
CA ALA A 108 -4.83 0.91 -1.18
C ALA A 108 -5.95 -0.04 -1.60
N CYS A 109 -6.42 0.13 -2.83
CA CYS A 109 -7.49 -0.69 -3.40
C CYS A 109 -6.94 -1.89 -4.19
N SER A 110 -5.65 -1.87 -4.52
CA SER A 110 -5.01 -2.86 -5.38
C SER A 110 -3.69 -3.38 -4.83
N MET A 111 -3.24 -4.54 -5.31
CA MET A 111 -1.94 -5.10 -4.97
C MET A 111 -0.79 -4.20 -5.43
N ALA A 112 -0.98 -3.41 -6.50
CA ALA A 112 -0.02 -2.40 -6.90
C ALA A 112 0.13 -1.29 -5.84
N ASP A 113 -0.99 -0.83 -5.26
CA ASP A 113 -0.95 0.16 -4.17
C ASP A 113 -0.28 -0.44 -2.92
N ILE A 114 -0.62 -1.69 -2.57
CA ILE A 114 -0.03 -2.39 -1.42
C ILE A 114 1.47 -2.62 -1.64
N ASP A 115 1.90 -3.03 -2.83
CA ASP A 115 3.33 -3.23 -3.14
C ASP A 115 4.12 -1.93 -2.97
N TRP A 116 3.56 -0.80 -3.42
CA TRP A 116 4.17 0.50 -3.20
C TRP A 116 4.29 0.83 -1.70
N ILE A 117 3.25 0.56 -0.90
CA ILE A 117 3.30 0.74 0.56
C ILE A 117 4.33 -0.18 1.22
N LEU A 118 4.41 -1.45 0.83
CA LEU A 118 5.42 -2.40 1.34
C LEU A 118 6.85 -1.91 1.05
N ARG A 119 7.09 -1.37 -0.15
CA ARG A 119 8.38 -0.76 -0.52
C ARG A 119 8.67 0.49 0.31
N SER A 120 7.66 1.33 0.54
CA SER A 120 7.78 2.52 1.40
C SER A 120 8.10 2.12 2.85
N GLN A 121 7.44 1.10 3.39
CA GLN A 121 7.72 0.55 4.73
C GLN A 121 9.16 0.03 4.81
N ALA A 122 9.60 -0.78 3.85
CA ALA A 122 10.97 -1.28 3.80
C ALA A 122 12.01 -0.14 3.73
N THR A 123 11.69 0.92 2.99
CA THR A 123 12.55 2.11 2.86
C THR A 123 12.58 2.92 4.17
N CYS A 124 11.45 3.07 4.85
CA CYS A 124 11.38 3.66 6.19
C CYS A 124 12.25 2.86 7.17
N ALA A 125 12.12 1.53 7.17
CA ALA A 125 12.92 0.66 8.02
C ALA A 125 14.43 0.76 7.73
N ALA A 126 14.82 0.84 6.46
CA ALA A 126 16.23 0.96 6.06
C ALA A 126 16.84 2.33 6.37
N SER A 127 16.04 3.39 6.35
CA SER A 127 16.50 4.77 6.58
C SER A 127 16.32 5.27 8.02
N GLY A 128 15.47 4.61 8.80
CA GLY A 128 15.01 5.06 10.12
C GLY A 128 13.99 6.21 10.07
N LEU A 129 13.61 6.68 8.87
CA LEU A 129 12.67 7.78 8.70
C LEU A 129 11.21 7.34 8.90
N ALA A 130 10.40 8.23 9.45
CA ALA A 130 8.94 8.11 9.38
C ALA A 130 8.44 8.31 7.94
N ALA A 131 7.24 7.83 7.61
CA ALA A 131 6.73 7.91 6.24
C ALA A 131 6.61 9.36 5.75
N ALA A 132 6.15 10.27 6.60
CA ALA A 132 6.05 11.69 6.26
C ALA A 132 7.43 12.31 5.93
N ASP A 133 8.48 11.94 6.67
CA ASP A 133 9.83 12.45 6.44
C ASP A 133 10.45 11.83 5.17
N LEU A 134 10.20 10.54 4.92
CA LEU A 134 10.58 9.88 3.68
C LEU A 134 9.92 10.56 2.47
N LEU A 135 8.62 10.86 2.54
CA LEU A 135 7.90 11.55 1.49
C LEU A 135 8.48 12.95 1.22
N ARG A 136 8.76 13.72 2.29
CA ARG A 136 9.43 15.03 2.16
C ARG A 136 10.79 14.90 1.50
N ALA A 137 11.57 13.89 1.86
CA ALA A 137 12.87 13.63 1.25
C ALA A 137 12.75 13.33 -0.25
N THR A 138 11.77 12.51 -0.65
CA THR A 138 11.53 12.19 -2.07
C THR A 138 10.96 13.36 -2.87
N ALA A 139 10.38 14.36 -2.21
CA ALA A 139 9.83 15.55 -2.84
C ALA A 139 10.90 16.64 -3.10
N LEU A 140 12.12 16.49 -2.59
CA LEU A 140 13.20 17.45 -2.82
C LEU A 140 13.71 17.38 -4.27
N HIS A 141 13.94 18.56 -4.85
CA HIS A 141 14.55 18.76 -6.16
C HIS A 141 15.42 20.02 -6.16
N GLY A 142 16.09 20.32 -7.28
CA GLY A 142 17.07 21.41 -7.39
C GLY A 142 16.54 22.80 -6.99
N ASP A 143 15.25 23.06 -7.20
CA ASP A 143 14.61 24.34 -6.89
C ASP A 143 13.91 24.36 -5.52
N SER A 144 14.05 23.29 -4.72
CA SER A 144 13.49 23.25 -3.37
C SER A 144 14.13 24.30 -2.47
N THR A 145 13.33 24.89 -1.58
CA THR A 145 13.79 25.95 -0.69
C THR A 145 14.80 25.44 0.34
N GLY A 146 15.66 26.33 0.84
CA GLY A 146 16.62 25.98 1.90
C GLY A 146 15.94 25.44 3.17
N VAL A 147 14.72 25.91 3.47
CA VAL A 147 13.90 25.41 4.59
C VAL A 147 13.50 23.95 4.38
N ALA A 148 13.12 23.56 3.16
CA ALA A 148 12.75 22.17 2.85
C ALA A 148 13.96 21.24 2.99
N TRP A 149 15.13 21.65 2.48
CA TRP A 149 16.39 20.92 2.65
C TRP A 149 16.79 20.77 4.12
N GLN A 150 16.70 21.85 4.90
CA GLN A 150 17.02 21.83 6.33
C GLN A 150 16.08 20.90 7.11
N ALA A 151 14.78 20.93 6.82
CA ALA A 151 13.81 20.07 7.50
C ALA A 151 14.10 18.58 7.27
N VAL A 152 14.38 18.16 6.03
CA VAL A 152 14.76 16.78 5.71
C VAL A 152 16.10 16.42 6.34
N GLY A 153 17.10 17.31 6.28
CA GLY A 153 18.41 17.11 6.93
C GLY A 153 18.28 16.85 8.43
N ASN A 154 17.46 17.64 9.12
CA ASN A 154 17.18 17.44 10.55
C ASN A 154 16.52 16.08 10.82
N ALA A 155 15.55 15.67 10.00
CA ALA A 155 14.87 14.38 10.14
C ALA A 155 15.84 13.20 9.97
N VAL A 156 16.72 13.26 8.97
CA VAL A 156 17.75 12.23 8.73
C VAL A 156 18.73 12.15 9.90
N MET A 157 19.16 13.30 10.45
CA MET A 157 20.05 13.31 11.61
C MET A 157 19.37 12.78 12.87
N ALA A 158 18.06 13.02 13.04
CA ALA A 158 17.28 12.48 14.16
C ALA A 158 17.11 10.95 14.04
N ALA A 159 16.91 10.42 12.83
CA ALA A 159 16.73 8.99 12.58
C ALA A 159 17.98 8.12 12.81
N ARG A 160 19.17 8.74 12.89
CA ARG A 160 20.46 8.05 13.12
C ARG A 160 20.94 8.08 14.58
N ARG A 161 20.22 8.76 15.47
CA ARG A 161 20.54 8.81 16.90
C ARG A 161 19.92 7.64 17.63
#